data_AF-A0A5C5RIU1-F1
#
_entry.id   AF-A0A5C5RIU1-F1
#
_cell.length_a   1.000
_cell.length_b   1.000
_cell.length_c   1.000
_cell.angle_alpha   90.00
_cell.angle_beta   90.00
_cell.angle_gamma   90.00
#
_symmetry.space_group_name_H-M   'P 1'
#
loop_
_entity.id
_entity.type
_entity.pdbx_description
1 polymer ?
#
loop_
_entity_poly.entity_id
_entity_poly.type
_entity_poly.pdbx_seq_one_letter_code
_entity_poly.pdbx_strand_id
1 'polypeptide(L)'
;LTLGELRNAGSEAIALNGVRLTSRTWFSSGEDGIIVDSTPITSPYTWQVIGDSQTIAPALEISAGAASQMRARGAQVEVEPAQDVVIDAVVQPSSPRFAQVE
;
A
#
# COMPACT_ATOMS: atom_id res chain seq x y z
N LEU A 1 0.13 -7.12 -6.36
CA LEU A 1 -0.83 -6.48 -7.28
C LEU A 1 -1.36 -5.17 -6.72
N THR A 2 -1.98 -5.18 -5.54
CA THR A 2 -2.65 -4.03 -4.90
C THR A 2 -1.87 -2.72 -4.93
N LEU A 3 -0.58 -2.73 -4.54
CA LEU A 3 0.25 -1.52 -4.57
C LEU A 3 0.34 -0.90 -5.98
N GLY A 4 0.41 -1.72 -7.02
CA GLY A 4 0.44 -1.25 -8.40
C GLY A 4 -0.88 -0.60 -8.82
N GLU A 5 -2.00 -1.20 -8.45
CA GLU A 5 -3.33 -0.65 -8.74
C GLU A 5 -3.56 0.69 -8.04
N LEU A 6 -3.21 0.79 -6.76
CA LEU A 6 -3.28 2.04 -6.01
C LEU A 6 -2.47 3.15 -6.67
N ARG A 7 -1.25 2.84 -7.14
CA ARG A 7 -0.41 3.80 -7.87
C ARG A 7 -1.04 4.22 -9.19
N ASN A 8 -1.56 3.26 -9.96
CA ASN A 8 -2.22 3.55 -11.23
C ASN A 8 -3.50 4.38 -11.04
N ALA A 9 -4.20 4.20 -9.92
CA ALA A 9 -5.37 4.98 -9.55
C ALA A 9 -5.06 6.38 -9.02
N GLY A 10 -3.78 6.79 -8.99
CA GLY A 10 -3.39 8.15 -8.62
C GLY A 10 -3.19 8.37 -7.12
N SER A 11 -2.92 7.32 -6.34
CA SER A 11 -2.49 7.51 -4.94
C SER A 11 -1.19 8.31 -4.83
N GLU A 12 -1.16 9.24 -3.88
CA GLU A 12 -0.05 10.15 -3.62
C GLU A 12 0.83 9.64 -2.47
N ALA A 13 0.21 9.02 -1.46
CA ALA A 13 0.89 8.36 -0.36
C ALA A 13 0.17 7.08 0.05
N ILE A 14 0.94 6.06 0.43
CA ILE A 14 0.42 4.76 0.85
C ILE A 14 1.21 4.28 2.06
N ALA A 15 0.50 3.75 3.05
CA ALA A 15 1.07 2.93 4.11
C ALA A 15 0.30 1.61 4.24
N LEU A 16 1.02 0.56 4.65
CA LEU A 16 0.47 -0.75 4.94
C LEU A 16 0.88 -1.16 6.34
N ASN A 17 -0.09 -1.36 7.24
CA ASN A 17 0.13 -1.66 8.65
C ASN A 17 1.16 -0.70 9.29
N GLY A 18 1.07 0.59 8.97
CA GLY A 18 1.99 1.63 9.46
C GLY A 18 3.37 1.66 8.79
N VAL A 19 3.66 0.80 7.80
CA VAL A 19 4.90 0.86 7.01
C VAL A 19 4.67 1.79 5.81
N ARG A 20 5.47 2.85 5.69
CA ARG A 20 5.40 3.79 4.56
C ARG A 20 5.92 3.13 3.28
N LEU A 21 5.08 3.10 2.25
CA LEU A 21 5.45 2.53 0.96
C LEU A 21 5.99 3.62 0.02
N THR A 22 7.08 3.31 -0.67
CA THR A 22 7.79 4.20 -1.60
C THR A 22 8.02 3.50 -2.93
N SER A 23 8.53 4.22 -3.93
CA SER A 23 8.88 3.64 -5.24
C SER A 23 9.87 2.46 -5.16
N ARG A 24 10.66 2.36 -4.08
CA ARG A 24 11.63 1.29 -3.84
C ARG A 24 11.10 0.13 -3.01
N THR A 25 9.85 0.22 -2.56
CA THR A 25 9.28 -0.80 -1.68
C THR A 25 9.21 -2.16 -2.34
N TRP A 26 9.59 -3.20 -1.60
CA TRP A 26 9.51 -4.59 -2.02
C TRP A 26 8.75 -5.44 -1.00
N PHE A 27 8.26 -6.59 -1.47
CA PHE A 27 7.52 -7.56 -0.67
C PHE A 27 8.16 -8.95 -0.78
N SER A 28 8.17 -9.72 0.31
CA SER A 28 8.40 -11.16 0.27
C SER A 28 7.45 -11.90 1.21
N SER A 29 7.36 -13.22 1.06
CA SER A 29 6.67 -14.07 2.03
C SER A 29 7.45 -14.12 3.35
N GLY A 30 6.73 -14.07 4.47
CA GLY A 30 7.23 -14.41 5.80
C GLY A 30 6.59 -15.70 6.31
N GLU A 31 6.89 -16.09 7.55
CA GLU A 31 6.33 -17.31 8.18
C GLU A 31 4.83 -17.17 8.44
N ASP A 32 4.41 -16.08 9.10
CA ASP A 32 3.00 -15.82 9.48
C ASP A 32 2.34 -14.70 8.66
N GLY A 33 2.96 -14.25 7.58
CA GLY A 33 2.49 -13.09 6.83
C GLY A 33 3.41 -12.68 5.69
N ILE A 34 3.63 -11.37 5.55
CA ILE A 34 4.50 -10.80 4.52
C ILE A 34 5.56 -9.91 5.13
N ILE A 35 6.67 -9.73 4.43
CA ILE A 35 7.72 -8.77 4.78
C ILE A 35 7.63 -7.60 3.80
N VAL A 36 7.61 -6.39 4.33
CA VAL A 36 7.59 -5.12 3.58
C VAL A 36 8.84 -4.33 3.95
N ASP A 37 9.76 -4.13 3.00
CA ASP A 37 11.02 -3.39 3.23
C ASP A 37 11.79 -3.84 4.49
N SER A 38 11.80 -5.14 4.77
CA SER A 38 12.37 -5.80 5.97
C SER A 38 11.49 -5.78 7.23
N THR A 39 10.29 -5.23 7.18
CA THR A 39 9.33 -5.24 8.30
C THR A 39 8.33 -6.38 8.11
N PRO A 40 8.36 -7.43 8.96
CA PRO A 40 7.31 -8.46 8.94
C PRO A 40 5.99 -7.88 9.44
N ILE A 41 4.91 -8.11 8.70
CA ILE A 41 3.55 -7.71 9.06
C ILE A 41 2.60 -8.88 8.85
N THR A 42 1.56 -8.93 9.67
CA THR A 42 0.55 -10.01 9.68
C THR A 42 -0.86 -9.44 9.52
N SER A 43 -1.81 -10.32 9.22
CA SER A 43 -3.23 -9.98 9.12
C SER A 43 -3.79 -9.49 10.47
N PRO A 44 -4.71 -8.51 10.50
CA PRO A 44 -5.34 -7.83 9.36
C PRO A 44 -4.40 -6.85 8.65
N TYR A 45 -4.55 -6.77 7.32
CA TYR A 45 -3.79 -5.85 6.47
C TYR A 45 -4.57 -4.56 6.24
N THR A 46 -4.15 -3.47 6.89
CA THR A 46 -4.76 -2.15 6.76
C THR A 46 -3.96 -1.29 5.79
N TRP A 47 -4.59 -0.95 4.68
CA TRP A 47 -4.07 0.00 3.70
C TRP A 47 -4.57 1.40 4.02
N GLN A 48 -3.65 2.32 4.26
CA GLN A 48 -3.95 3.75 4.33
C GLN A 48 -3.47 4.39 3.03
N VAL A 49 -4.35 5.11 2.35
CA VAL A 49 -4.09 5.67 1.03
C VAL A 49 -4.59 7.10 0.99
N ILE A 50 -3.71 8.02 0.57
CA ILE A 50 -4.05 9.41 0.29
C ILE A 50 -4.10 9.60 -1.22
N GLY A 51 -5.18 10.21 -1.70
CA GLY A 51 -5.47 10.53 -3.10
C GLY A 51 -6.96 10.77 -3.30
N ASP A 52 -7.41 10.92 -4.55
CA ASP A 52 -8.83 11.12 -4.84
C ASP A 52 -9.64 9.83 -4.56
N SER A 53 -10.42 9.85 -3.47
CA SER A 53 -11.25 8.71 -3.06
C SER A 53 -12.32 8.33 -4.09
N GLN A 54 -12.82 9.30 -4.87
CA GLN A 54 -13.81 9.05 -5.93
C GLN A 54 -13.19 8.35 -7.15
N THR A 55 -11.86 8.38 -7.28
CA THR A 55 -11.11 7.64 -8.29
C THR A 55 -10.59 6.31 -7.76
N ILE A 56 -9.99 6.32 -6.56
CA ILE A 56 -9.30 5.15 -5.99
C ILE A 56 -10.27 4.05 -5.56
N ALA A 57 -11.35 4.39 -4.84
CA ALA A 57 -12.25 3.37 -4.30
C ALA A 57 -12.94 2.55 -5.40
N PRO A 58 -13.51 3.18 -6.46
CA PRO A 58 -14.07 2.41 -7.57
C PRO A 58 -13.01 1.59 -8.31
N ALA A 59 -11.77 2.09 -8.46
CA ALA A 59 -10.70 1.37 -9.14
C ALA A 59 -10.34 0.04 -8.46
N LEU A 60 -10.39 -0.01 -7.12
CA LEU A 60 -10.16 -1.24 -6.36
C LEU A 60 -11.31 -2.26 -6.49
N GLU A 61 -12.52 -1.78 -6.76
CA GLU A 61 -13.74 -2.60 -6.90
C GLU A 61 -13.97 -3.10 -8.33
N ILE A 62 -13.14 -2.70 -9.31
CA ILE A 62 -13.22 -3.21 -10.68
C ILE A 62 -13.05 -4.74 -10.68
N SER A 63 -13.91 -5.42 -11.45
CA SER A 63 -13.84 -6.87 -11.68
C SER A 63 -12.44 -7.29 -12.12
N ALA A 64 -11.91 -8.36 -11.50
CA ALA A 64 -10.54 -8.86 -11.65
C ALA A 64 -9.42 -7.99 -11.03
N GLY A 65 -9.74 -6.89 -10.35
CA GLY A 65 -8.79 -6.12 -9.54
C GLY A 65 -8.35 -6.84 -8.25
N ALA A 66 -7.45 -6.24 -7.48
CA ALA A 66 -6.88 -6.87 -6.29
C ALA A 66 -7.94 -7.21 -5.22
N ALA A 67 -8.91 -6.32 -4.95
CA ALA A 67 -9.94 -6.59 -3.94
C ALA A 67 -10.81 -7.79 -4.32
N SER A 68 -11.24 -7.85 -5.58
CA SER A 68 -11.99 -8.98 -6.14
C SER A 68 -11.22 -10.30 -6.02
N GLN A 69 -9.93 -10.30 -6.37
CA GLN A 69 -9.08 -11.49 -6.26
C GLN A 69 -8.85 -11.94 -4.81
N MET A 70 -8.72 -11.00 -3.86
CA MET A 70 -8.60 -11.32 -2.43
C MET A 70 -9.90 -11.96 -1.90
N ARG A 71 -11.07 -11.38 -2.23
CA ARG A 71 -12.38 -11.95 -1.86
C ARG A 71 -12.60 -13.33 -2.46
N ALA A 72 -12.19 -13.56 -3.71
CA ALA A 72 -12.26 -14.87 -4.37
C ALA A 72 -11.41 -15.95 -3.67
N ARG A 73 -10.38 -15.54 -2.90
CA ARG A 73 -9.55 -16.43 -2.07
C ARG A 73 -10.02 -16.53 -0.62
N GLY A 74 -11.21 -16.02 -0.30
CA GLY A 74 -11.84 -16.11 1.01
C GLY A 74 -11.47 -14.99 2.00
N ALA A 75 -10.74 -13.96 1.57
CA ALA A 75 -10.47 -12.81 2.43
C ALA A 75 -11.70 -11.89 2.54
N GLN A 76 -11.92 -11.33 3.72
CA GLN A 76 -12.83 -10.19 3.88
C GLN A 76 -12.08 -8.91 3.51
N VAL A 77 -12.66 -8.11 2.63
CA VAL A 77 -12.07 -6.86 2.13
C VAL A 77 -13.12 -5.78 2.17
N GLU A 78 -12.82 -4.72 2.93
CA GLU A 78 -13.64 -3.52 3.07
C GLU A 78 -12.83 -2.33 2.56
N VAL A 79 -13.51 -1.42 1.85
CA VAL A 79 -12.94 -0.18 1.33
C VAL A 79 -13.78 0.96 1.86
N GLU A 80 -13.19 1.81 2.68
CA GLU A 80 -13.87 2.93 3.32
C GLU A 80 -13.29 4.25 2.80
N PRO A 81 -14.01 4.99 1.94
CA PRO A 81 -13.64 6.34 1.57
C PRO A 81 -13.71 7.26 2.80
N ALA A 82 -12.62 7.96 3.10
CA ALA A 82 -12.55 8.94 4.17
C ALA A 82 -12.17 10.32 3.62
N GLN A 83 -12.66 11.38 4.27
CA GLN A 83 -12.28 12.76 3.94
C GLN A 83 -10.87 13.08 4.41
N ASP A 84 -10.49 12.58 5.59
CA ASP A 84 -9.19 12.77 6.20
C ASP A 84 -8.52 11.42 6.44
N VAL A 85 -7.37 11.21 5.81
CA VAL A 85 -6.49 10.07 6.05
C VAL A 85 -5.13 10.60 6.43
N VAL A 86 -4.64 10.21 7.61
CA VAL A 86 -3.30 10.58 8.09
C VAL A 86 -2.36 9.41 7.93
N ILE A 87 -1.21 9.65 7.30
CA ILE A 87 -0.10 8.70 7.20
C ILE A 87 1.13 9.34 7.86
N ASP A 88 1.35 9.02 9.14
CA ASP A 88 2.52 9.49 9.90
C ASP A 88 3.78 8.66 9.64
N ALA A 89 3.62 7.52 8.98
CA ALA A 89 4.74 6.66 8.61
C ALA A 89 5.69 7.36 7.63
N VAL A 90 6.99 7.31 7.95
CA VAL A 90 8.07 7.87 7.14
C VAL A 90 9.16 6.82 6.90
N VAL A 91 9.88 6.97 5.79
CA VAL A 91 11.06 6.14 5.48
C VAL A 91 12.33 6.96 5.73
N GLN A 92 13.32 6.34 6.38
CA GLN A 92 14.66 6.91 6.44
C GLN A 92 15.39 6.64 5.12
N PRO A 93 15.78 7.68 4.36
CA PRO A 93 16.51 7.49 3.12
C PRO A 93 17.93 6.97 3.42
N SER A 94 18.43 6.09 2.56
CA SER A 94 19.84 5.69 2.63
C SER A 94 20.74 6.84 2.19
N SER A 95 21.87 7.01 2.89
CA SER A 95 22.86 8.01 2.53
C SER A 95 23.42 7.72 1.13
N PRO A 96 23.33 8.67 0.19
CA PRO A 96 23.89 8.48 -1.14
C PRO A 96 25.42 8.41 -1.04
N ARG A 97 26.01 7.40 -1.68
CA ARG A 97 27.47 7.24 -1.74
C ARG A 97 28.13 8.14 -2.79
N PHE A 98 27.42 8.41 -3.88
CA PHE A 98 27.96 9.10 -5.06
C PHE A 98 27.13 10.31 -5.47
N ALA A 99 25.80 10.22 -5.40
CA ALA A 99 24.92 11.34 -5.76
C ALA A 99 25.07 12.48 -4.75
N GLN A 100 25.17 13.70 -5.25
CA GLN A 100 25.20 14.94 -4.46
C GLN A 100 24.06 15.85 -4.95
N VAL A 101 23.51 16.66 -4.05
CA VAL A 101 22.58 17.73 -4.40
C VAL A 101 23.44 18.94 -4.77
N GLU A 102 23.30 19.45 -5.99
CA GLU A 102 23.88 20.73 -6.40
C GLU A 102 23.00 21.90 -5.97
#